data_AF-A0A953SKD7-F1
#
_entry.id   AF-A0A953SKD7-F1
#
_cell.length_a   1.000
_cell.length_b   1.000
_cell.length_c   1.000
_cell.angle_alpha   90.00
_cell.angle_beta   90.00
_cell.angle_gamma   90.00
#
_symmetry.space_group_name_H-M   'P 1'
#
loop_
_entity.id
_entity.type
_entity.pdbx_description
1 polymer ?
#
loop_
_entity_poly.entity_id
_entity_poly.type
_entity_poly.pdbx_seq_one_letter_code
_entity_poly.pdbx_strand_id
1 'polypeptide(L)'
;IINGVQIGAVGTIPEYRNKGLSRELLKYVKEFYKENTEIFFLYANDRVYDFYEKFDFKHVYEKKFFADISELNCAGGFRKLNIENANDYKILLEVLKNSKPVTKIFGAENYWFLTMWHVFNTYMNDLYYFDGLETVAVQRQVADTLHVYEVFTSNQINLADFVLRGSAEKVRVYFPPDQIFYKVSKSEKEDTGLFLLGDFKLDNHEFRFPITAYT
;
A
#
# COMPACT_ATOMS: atom_id res chain seq x y z
N ILE A 1 16.20 2.55 6.26
CA ILE A 1 15.82 2.45 4.83
C ILE A 1 16.72 1.38 4.25
N ILE A 2 16.15 0.42 3.54
CA ILE A 2 16.85 -0.69 2.91
C ILE A 2 16.57 -0.69 1.42
N ASN A 3 17.43 -1.31 0.62
CA ASN A 3 17.19 -1.46 -0.81
C ASN A 3 16.34 -2.71 -1.09
N GLY A 4 15.18 -2.52 -1.72
CA GLY A 4 14.27 -3.59 -2.07
C GLY A 4 13.87 -3.59 -3.54
N VAL A 5 13.64 -4.79 -4.09
CA VAL A 5 13.14 -4.97 -5.46
C VAL A 5 11.78 -5.65 -5.43
N GLN A 6 10.77 -4.97 -5.97
CA GLN A 6 9.47 -5.56 -6.23
C GLN A 6 9.41 -6.18 -7.62
N ILE A 7 9.15 -7.47 -7.71
CA ILE A 7 9.00 -8.20 -8.98
C ILE A 7 7.52 -8.18 -9.37
N GLY A 8 7.21 -7.51 -10.48
CA GLY A 8 5.88 -7.47 -11.08
C GLY A 8 5.84 -8.11 -12.47
N ALA A 9 4.63 -8.22 -13.04
CA ALA A 9 4.38 -8.63 -14.43
C ALA A 9 5.08 -9.94 -14.89
N VAL A 10 5.30 -10.89 -13.98
CA VAL A 10 5.93 -12.19 -14.32
C VAL A 10 4.97 -13.01 -15.17
N GLY A 11 5.38 -13.31 -16.41
CA GLY A 11 4.58 -14.08 -17.35
C GLY A 11 5.42 -14.93 -18.29
N THR A 12 4.85 -16.07 -18.71
CA THR A 12 5.40 -16.89 -19.79
C THR A 12 4.25 -17.33 -20.68
N ILE A 13 4.37 -17.03 -21.98
CA ILE A 13 3.35 -17.38 -22.98
C ILE A 13 3.13 -18.91 -23.03
N PRO A 14 1.90 -19.40 -23.28
CA PRO A 14 1.54 -20.81 -23.11
C PRO A 14 2.48 -21.81 -23.78
N GLU A 15 2.94 -21.49 -24.99
CA GLU A 15 3.78 -22.33 -25.85
C GLU A 15 5.20 -22.55 -25.28
N TYR A 16 5.58 -21.73 -24.30
CA TYR A 16 6.91 -21.71 -23.68
C TYR A 16 6.89 -22.04 -22.18
N ARG A 17 5.72 -22.37 -21.62
CA ARG A 17 5.59 -22.82 -20.22
C ARG A 17 6.26 -24.18 -20.00
N ASN A 18 6.62 -24.47 -18.75
CA ASN A 18 7.24 -25.74 -18.32
C ASN A 18 8.60 -26.06 -18.97
N LYS A 19 9.24 -25.10 -19.63
CA LYS A 19 10.58 -25.23 -20.24
C LYS A 19 11.73 -24.71 -19.35
N GLY A 20 11.44 -24.35 -18.10
CA GLY A 20 12.44 -23.79 -17.18
C GLY A 20 12.75 -22.30 -17.38
N LEU A 21 12.18 -21.62 -18.38
CA LEU A 21 12.48 -20.22 -18.71
C LEU A 21 12.24 -19.25 -17.55
N SER A 22 11.12 -19.39 -16.82
CA SER A 22 10.83 -18.53 -15.66
C SER A 22 11.85 -18.74 -14.54
N ARG A 23 12.41 -19.96 -14.40
CA ARG A 23 13.47 -20.26 -13.43
C ARG A 23 14.77 -19.58 -13.82
N GLU A 24 15.15 -19.65 -15.10
CA GLU A 24 16.34 -18.98 -15.61
C GLU A 24 16.23 -17.46 -15.45
N LEU A 25 15.08 -16.88 -15.79
CA LEU A 25 14.83 -15.45 -15.66
C LEU A 25 14.88 -14.99 -14.19
N LEU A 26 14.19 -15.69 -13.29
CA LEU A 26 14.24 -15.33 -11.86
C LEU A 26 15.65 -15.46 -11.28
N LYS A 27 16.41 -16.48 -11.68
CA LYS A 27 17.82 -16.62 -11.28
C LYS A 27 18.65 -15.45 -11.78
N TYR A 28 18.49 -15.07 -13.05
CA TYR A 28 19.19 -13.93 -13.64
C TYR A 28 18.87 -12.62 -12.90
N VAL A 29 17.59 -12.34 -12.67
CA VAL A 29 17.14 -11.12 -11.96
C VAL A 29 17.75 -11.07 -10.56
N LYS A 30 17.66 -12.16 -9.79
CA LYS A 30 18.27 -12.21 -8.45
C LYS A 30 19.77 -11.93 -8.50
N GLU A 31 20.49 -12.60 -9.40
CA GLU A 31 21.94 -12.44 -9.53
C GLU A 31 22.34 -11.02 -9.97
N PHE A 32 21.56 -10.41 -10.87
CA PHE A 32 21.81 -9.05 -11.36
C PHE A 32 21.64 -8.00 -10.24
N TYR A 33 20.67 -8.19 -9.35
CA TYR A 33 20.33 -7.22 -8.31
C TYR A 33 20.94 -7.52 -6.93
N LYS A 34 21.51 -8.71 -6.69
CA LYS A 34 21.90 -9.18 -5.35
C LYS A 34 22.85 -8.26 -4.59
N GLU A 35 23.81 -7.62 -5.26
CA GLU A 35 24.86 -6.83 -4.60
C GLU A 35 24.32 -5.56 -3.94
N ASN A 36 23.16 -5.08 -4.42
CA ASN A 36 22.56 -3.82 -3.96
C ASN A 36 21.14 -4.01 -3.41
N THR A 37 20.70 -5.25 -3.16
CA THR A 37 19.32 -5.55 -2.76
C THR A 37 19.29 -6.43 -1.53
N GLU A 38 18.64 -5.94 -0.48
CA GLU A 38 18.46 -6.65 0.78
C GLU A 38 17.22 -7.54 0.77
N ILE A 39 16.19 -7.12 0.02
CA ILE A 39 14.92 -7.84 -0.10
C ILE A 39 14.42 -7.88 -1.54
N PHE A 40 13.89 -9.04 -1.94
CA PHE A 40 13.04 -9.17 -3.11
C PHE A 40 11.63 -9.50 -2.63
N PHE A 41 10.61 -8.92 -3.25
CA PHE A 41 9.24 -9.25 -2.94
C PHE A 41 8.34 -9.17 -4.15
N LEU A 42 7.16 -9.78 -4.06
CA LEU A 42 6.16 -9.77 -5.12
C LEU A 42 4.77 -10.06 -4.56
N TYR A 43 3.76 -9.74 -5.36
CA TYR A 43 2.38 -10.14 -5.13
C TYR A 43 1.99 -11.19 -6.16
N ALA A 44 1.81 -12.42 -5.70
CA ALA A 44 1.41 -13.56 -6.53
C ALA A 44 -0.11 -13.62 -6.65
N ASN A 45 -0.60 -14.18 -7.75
CA ASN A 45 -1.99 -14.60 -7.80
C ASN A 45 -2.18 -15.93 -7.05
N ASP A 46 -3.39 -16.17 -6.55
CA ASP A 46 -3.75 -17.35 -5.72
C ASP A 46 -3.50 -18.70 -6.41
N ARG A 47 -3.24 -18.70 -7.72
CA ARG A 47 -3.04 -19.90 -8.53
C ARG A 47 -1.58 -20.37 -8.60
N VAL A 48 -0.63 -19.62 -8.04
CA VAL A 48 0.81 -19.89 -8.23
C VAL A 48 1.64 -19.82 -6.94
N TYR A 49 1.07 -20.08 -5.77
CA TYR A 49 1.84 -20.01 -4.51
C TYR A 49 3.00 -21.01 -4.51
N ASP A 50 2.72 -22.27 -4.85
CA ASP A 50 3.72 -23.34 -5.02
C ASP A 50 4.80 -23.02 -6.08
N PHE A 51 4.60 -22.01 -6.93
CA PHE A 51 5.60 -21.60 -7.89
C PHE A 51 6.73 -20.81 -7.22
N TYR A 52 6.41 -19.83 -6.39
CA TYR A 52 7.41 -18.93 -5.80
C TYR A 52 8.17 -19.55 -4.63
N GLU A 53 7.55 -20.48 -3.90
CA GLU A 53 8.22 -21.27 -2.86
C GLU A 53 9.42 -22.08 -3.41
N LYS A 54 9.35 -22.52 -4.67
CA LYS A 54 10.46 -23.23 -5.36
C LYS A 54 11.68 -22.33 -5.61
N PHE A 55 11.55 -21.03 -5.36
CA PHE A 55 12.60 -20.03 -5.49
C PHE A 55 12.90 -19.38 -4.14
N ASP A 56 12.64 -20.08 -3.03
CA ASP A 56 12.93 -19.66 -1.66
C ASP A 56 12.18 -18.40 -1.21
N PHE A 57 11.20 -17.94 -1.99
CA PHE A 57 10.29 -16.90 -1.51
C PHE A 57 9.37 -17.52 -0.45
N LYS A 58 9.18 -16.78 0.64
CA LYS A 58 8.28 -17.15 1.73
C LYS A 58 6.99 -16.37 1.58
N HIS A 59 5.86 -17.08 1.65
CA HIS A 59 4.54 -16.46 1.72
C HIS A 59 4.38 -15.72 3.05
N VAL A 60 3.89 -14.49 3.01
CA VAL A 60 3.70 -13.62 4.17
C VAL A 60 2.29 -13.05 4.13
N TYR A 61 1.65 -13.02 5.28
CA TYR A 61 0.32 -12.44 5.42
C TYR A 61 0.40 -11.02 5.95
N GLU A 62 -0.48 -10.17 5.44
CA GLU A 62 -0.62 -8.79 5.88
C GLU A 62 -1.81 -8.65 6.84
N LYS A 63 -2.02 -7.43 7.32
CA LYS A 63 -3.12 -7.09 8.22
C LYS A 63 -4.01 -6.03 7.62
N LYS A 64 -5.31 -6.14 7.90
CA LYS A 64 -6.26 -5.02 7.87
C LYS A 64 -6.54 -4.58 9.30
N PHE A 65 -6.70 -3.29 9.50
CA PHE A 65 -6.98 -2.72 10.81
C PHE A 65 -8.36 -2.10 10.83
N PHE A 66 -8.97 -2.07 12.00
CA PHE A 66 -10.28 -1.49 12.23
C PHE A 66 -10.21 -0.48 13.36
N ALA A 67 -10.94 0.62 13.21
CA ALA A 67 -11.14 1.63 14.22
C ALA A 67 -12.63 1.94 14.35
N ASP A 68 -13.05 2.30 15.56
CA ASP A 68 -14.44 2.63 15.85
C ASP A 68 -14.70 4.10 15.53
N ILE A 69 -15.57 4.37 14.55
CA ILE A 69 -15.84 5.74 14.06
C ILE A 69 -16.35 6.66 15.18
N SER A 70 -17.07 6.10 16.17
CA SER A 70 -17.65 6.85 17.29
C SER A 70 -16.59 7.41 18.23
N GLU A 71 -15.39 6.84 18.23
CA GLU A 71 -14.26 7.31 19.04
C GLU A 71 -13.41 8.36 18.28
N LEU A 72 -13.71 8.63 17.01
CA LEU A 72 -12.96 9.57 16.17
C LEU A 72 -13.64 10.94 16.12
N ASN A 73 -12.90 11.97 16.56
CA ASN A 73 -13.23 13.36 16.29
C ASN A 73 -12.87 13.69 14.83
N CYS A 74 -13.76 13.33 13.93
CA CYS A 74 -13.52 13.44 12.49
C CYS A 74 -13.28 14.90 12.06
N ALA A 75 -12.28 15.10 11.21
CA ALA A 75 -11.94 16.41 10.73
C ALA A 75 -13.05 17.10 9.93
N GLY A 76 -13.12 18.41 10.12
CA GLY A 76 -13.81 19.33 9.21
C GLY A 76 -12.82 19.96 8.24
N GLY A 77 -13.33 20.56 7.16
CA GLY A 77 -12.49 21.29 6.21
C GLY A 77 -11.69 20.37 5.30
N PHE A 78 -12.39 19.68 4.40
CA PHE A 78 -11.79 18.91 3.33
C PHE A 78 -12.49 19.21 2.02
N ARG A 79 -11.85 18.86 0.91
CA ARG A 79 -12.46 18.87 -0.40
C ARG A 79 -12.06 17.63 -1.18
N LYS A 80 -12.98 17.13 -1.99
CA LYS A 80 -12.70 16.06 -2.93
C LYS A 80 -11.86 16.63 -4.08
N LEU A 81 -10.77 15.95 -4.43
CA LEU A 81 -9.94 16.35 -5.58
C LEU A 81 -10.58 15.86 -6.88
N ASN A 82 -10.64 16.74 -7.89
CA ASN A 82 -10.89 16.34 -9.27
C ASN A 82 -9.57 16.43 -10.04
N ILE A 83 -8.92 15.29 -10.27
CA ILE A 83 -7.60 15.25 -10.95
C ILE A 83 -7.65 15.63 -12.44
N GLU A 84 -8.84 15.77 -13.04
CA GLU A 84 -9.00 16.37 -14.37
C GLU A 84 -8.82 17.89 -14.31
N ASN A 85 -8.98 18.51 -13.14
CA ASN A 85 -8.63 19.90 -12.90
C ASN A 85 -7.11 20.05 -12.67
N ALA A 86 -6.49 20.94 -13.43
CA ALA A 86 -5.03 21.14 -13.40
C ALA A 86 -4.49 21.60 -12.03
N ASN A 87 -5.26 22.33 -11.23
CA ASN A 87 -4.82 22.77 -9.89
C ASN A 87 -4.89 21.62 -8.89
N ASP A 88 -5.94 20.82 -8.92
CA ASP A 88 -6.09 19.64 -8.06
C ASP A 88 -5.05 18.58 -8.39
N TYR A 89 -4.75 18.38 -9.67
CA TYR A 89 -3.64 17.54 -10.12
C TYR A 89 -2.30 18.01 -9.54
N LYS A 90 -2.02 19.32 -9.58
CA LYS A 90 -0.79 19.87 -9.02
C LYS A 90 -0.69 19.65 -7.51
N ILE A 91 -1.78 19.91 -6.78
CA ILE A 91 -1.86 19.69 -5.33
C ILE A 91 -1.61 18.21 -5.00
N LEU A 92 -2.28 17.29 -5.69
CA LEU A 92 -2.04 15.86 -5.52
C LEU A 92 -0.56 15.54 -5.74
N LEU A 93 0.00 15.94 -6.88
CA LEU A 93 1.37 15.62 -7.23
C LEU A 93 2.39 16.18 -6.22
N GLU A 94 2.15 17.39 -5.71
CA GLU A 94 2.98 18.01 -4.68
C GLU A 94 2.93 17.23 -3.36
N VAL A 95 1.73 16.90 -2.88
CA VAL A 95 1.56 16.10 -1.65
C VAL A 95 2.20 14.73 -1.80
N LEU A 96 1.99 14.03 -2.93
CA LEU A 96 2.56 12.70 -3.17
C LEU A 96 4.10 12.73 -3.18
N LYS A 97 4.70 13.74 -3.82
CA LYS A 97 6.16 13.87 -3.90
C LYS A 97 6.82 14.19 -2.57
N ASN A 98 6.11 14.90 -1.70
CA ASN A 98 6.60 15.32 -0.38
C ASN A 98 6.18 14.39 0.75
N SER A 99 5.34 13.39 0.47
CA SER A 99 4.85 12.45 1.47
C SER A 99 5.99 11.65 2.08
N LYS A 100 5.91 11.46 3.40
CA LYS A 100 6.79 10.57 4.14
C LYS A 100 6.12 9.20 4.29
N PRO A 101 6.90 8.12 4.51
CA PRO A 101 6.33 6.82 4.83
C PRO A 101 5.45 6.87 6.07
N VAL A 102 4.26 6.28 5.98
CA VAL A 102 3.28 6.20 7.07
C VAL A 102 3.49 4.98 7.97
N THR A 103 4.58 4.24 7.75
CA THR A 103 5.02 3.12 8.57
C THR A 103 6.53 3.00 8.63
N LYS A 104 7.06 2.52 9.74
CA LYS A 104 8.48 2.11 9.91
C LYS A 104 8.67 0.60 9.86
N ILE A 105 7.60 -0.17 9.64
CA ILE A 105 7.64 -1.64 9.66
C ILE A 105 8.02 -2.18 8.27
N PHE A 106 7.13 -2.02 7.30
CA PHE A 106 7.37 -2.40 5.91
C PHE A 106 6.55 -1.52 4.98
N GLY A 107 7.23 -0.64 4.26
CA GLY A 107 6.64 0.31 3.33
C GLY A 107 7.68 0.79 2.32
N ALA A 108 7.30 1.77 1.51
CA ALA A 108 8.15 2.37 0.50
C ALA A 108 8.20 3.89 0.66
N GLU A 109 9.14 4.53 -0.03
CA GLU A 109 9.22 5.97 -0.21
C GLU A 109 9.32 6.31 -1.70
N ASN A 110 9.01 7.55 -2.07
CA ASN A 110 9.15 8.06 -3.44
C ASN A 110 8.46 7.22 -4.54
N TYR A 111 7.33 6.57 -4.21
CA TYR A 111 6.55 5.75 -5.14
C TYR A 111 5.37 6.52 -5.78
N TRP A 112 5.41 7.85 -5.76
CA TRP A 112 4.32 8.72 -6.25
C TRP A 112 3.89 8.41 -7.69
N PHE A 113 4.79 7.94 -8.54
CA PHE A 113 4.49 7.59 -9.93
C PHE A 113 3.64 6.32 -10.05
N LEU A 114 3.86 5.33 -9.16
CA LEU A 114 2.98 4.17 -9.04
C LEU A 114 1.64 4.61 -8.46
N THR A 115 1.66 5.48 -7.45
CA THR A 115 0.42 6.03 -6.88
C THR A 115 -0.43 6.71 -7.94
N MET A 116 0.17 7.52 -8.83
CA MET A 116 -0.56 8.15 -9.92
C MET A 116 -1.22 7.13 -10.85
N TRP A 117 -0.54 6.02 -11.17
CA TRP A 117 -1.14 4.94 -11.97
C TRP A 117 -2.38 4.35 -11.26
N HIS A 118 -2.27 4.03 -9.96
CA HIS A 118 -3.40 3.51 -9.18
C HIS A 118 -4.54 4.52 -9.04
N VAL A 119 -4.21 5.79 -8.88
CA VAL A 119 -5.19 6.88 -8.89
C VAL A 119 -5.97 6.89 -10.20
N PHE A 120 -5.31 6.95 -11.35
CA PHE A 120 -6.00 7.01 -12.63
C PHE A 120 -6.83 5.76 -12.94
N ASN A 121 -6.38 4.58 -12.51
CA ASN A 121 -7.05 3.33 -12.85
C ASN A 121 -8.08 2.86 -11.83
N THR A 122 -7.98 3.28 -10.55
CA THR A 122 -8.77 2.70 -9.45
C THR A 122 -9.36 3.73 -8.50
N TYR A 123 -8.63 4.80 -8.18
CA TYR A 123 -8.96 5.70 -7.05
C TYR A 123 -9.26 7.15 -7.44
N MET A 124 -9.47 7.45 -8.73
CA MET A 124 -9.68 8.81 -9.23
C MET A 124 -10.83 9.54 -8.53
N ASN A 125 -11.81 8.79 -8.01
CA ASN A 125 -13.00 9.31 -7.35
C ASN A 125 -12.96 9.19 -5.82
N ASP A 126 -11.81 8.87 -5.23
CA ASP A 126 -11.68 8.57 -3.80
C ASP A 126 -10.63 9.44 -3.11
N LEU A 127 -10.21 10.53 -3.75
CA LEU A 127 -9.17 11.43 -3.26
C LEU A 127 -9.77 12.63 -2.51
N TYR A 128 -9.31 12.84 -1.28
CA TYR A 128 -9.73 13.95 -0.43
C TYR A 128 -8.52 14.69 0.09
N TYR A 129 -8.52 16.00 -0.13
CA TYR A 129 -7.50 16.92 0.33
C TYR A 129 -7.97 17.66 1.57
N PHE A 130 -7.10 17.73 2.57
CA PHE A 130 -7.31 18.41 3.84
C PHE A 130 -6.36 19.60 3.88
N ASP A 131 -6.85 20.77 3.44
CA ASP A 131 -6.01 21.96 3.20
C ASP A 131 -5.21 22.37 4.43
N GLY A 132 -5.81 22.32 5.63
CA GLY A 132 -5.13 22.67 6.89
C GLY A 132 -4.04 21.69 7.32
N LEU A 133 -3.93 20.53 6.68
CA LEU A 133 -2.98 19.47 6.99
C LEU A 133 -2.01 19.19 5.84
N GLU A 134 -2.20 19.83 4.68
CA GLU A 134 -1.45 19.54 3.44
C GLU A 134 -1.39 18.03 3.14
N THR A 135 -2.54 17.36 3.34
CA THR A 135 -2.64 15.90 3.35
C THR A 135 -3.68 15.43 2.36
N VAL A 136 -3.37 14.36 1.62
CA VAL A 136 -4.32 13.67 0.75
C VAL A 136 -4.60 12.28 1.31
N ALA A 137 -5.87 11.93 1.44
CA ALA A 137 -6.28 10.58 1.82
C ALA A 137 -7.11 9.93 0.70
N VAL A 138 -6.87 8.63 0.50
CA VAL A 138 -7.63 7.78 -0.41
C VAL A 138 -8.70 7.04 0.39
N GLN A 139 -9.95 7.46 0.25
CA GLN A 139 -11.06 6.99 1.08
C GLN A 139 -12.31 6.66 0.27
N ARG A 140 -12.97 5.54 0.60
CA ARG A 140 -14.23 5.15 -0.04
C ARG A 140 -15.22 4.62 0.98
N GLN A 141 -16.44 5.15 0.94
CA GLN A 141 -17.56 4.57 1.67
C GLN A 141 -18.06 3.32 0.93
N VAL A 142 -18.17 2.20 1.63
CA VAL A 142 -18.79 0.96 1.13
C VAL A 142 -19.78 0.47 2.19
N ALA A 143 -21.08 0.58 1.89
CA ALA A 143 -22.16 0.30 2.84
C ALA A 143 -21.99 1.07 4.17
N ASP A 144 -21.82 0.38 5.31
CA ASP A 144 -21.63 0.93 6.65
C ASP A 144 -20.16 1.23 6.99
N THR A 145 -19.21 0.92 6.09
CA THR A 145 -17.77 0.96 6.39
C THR A 145 -17.06 2.01 5.53
N LEU A 146 -16.31 2.90 6.18
CA LEU A 146 -15.36 3.78 5.51
C LEU A 146 -14.03 3.05 5.36
N HIS A 147 -13.59 2.89 4.12
CA HIS A 147 -12.27 2.34 3.80
C HIS A 147 -11.28 3.49 3.65
N VAL A 148 -10.20 3.45 4.43
CA VAL A 148 -9.07 4.36 4.34
C VAL A 148 -7.89 3.58 3.78
N TYR A 149 -7.71 3.64 2.47
CA TYR A 149 -6.73 2.82 1.75
C TYR A 149 -5.32 3.35 1.94
N GLU A 150 -5.15 4.67 1.88
CA GLU A 150 -3.84 5.29 2.00
C GLU A 150 -3.97 6.75 2.45
N VAL A 151 -2.91 7.28 3.05
CA VAL A 151 -2.77 8.69 3.39
C VAL A 151 -1.37 9.17 3.01
N PHE A 152 -1.30 10.33 2.38
CA PHE A 152 -0.10 10.98 1.94
C PHE A 152 0.06 12.28 2.70
N THR A 153 1.13 12.38 3.47
CA THR A 153 1.39 13.50 4.37
C THR A 153 2.88 13.62 4.66
N SER A 154 3.35 14.83 4.90
CA SER A 154 4.68 15.13 5.44
C SER A 154 4.65 15.43 6.95
N ASN A 155 3.43 15.53 7.51
CA ASN A 155 3.11 15.98 8.85
C ASN A 155 2.83 14.80 9.80
N GLN A 156 3.00 15.04 11.09
CA GLN A 156 2.58 14.10 12.12
C GLN A 156 1.10 14.30 12.40
N ILE A 157 0.27 13.32 12.03
CA ILE A 157 -1.19 13.39 12.11
C ILE A 157 -1.76 12.09 12.70
N ASN A 158 -3.00 12.16 13.15
CA ASN A 158 -3.80 11.05 13.64
C ASN A 158 -4.88 10.69 12.61
N LEU A 159 -5.41 9.47 12.68
CA LEU A 159 -6.50 9.05 11.78
C LEU A 159 -7.72 9.98 11.84
N ALA A 160 -8.05 10.48 13.04
CA ALA A 160 -9.18 11.39 13.24
C ALA A 160 -9.05 12.69 12.43
N ASP A 161 -7.82 13.13 12.13
CA ASP A 161 -7.53 14.39 11.43
C ASP A 161 -7.90 14.35 9.95
N PHE A 162 -8.17 13.16 9.39
CA PHE A 162 -8.50 13.05 7.96
C PHE A 162 -9.58 12.01 7.65
N VAL A 163 -10.30 11.50 8.65
CA VAL A 163 -11.42 10.57 8.42
C VAL A 163 -12.71 11.32 8.08
N LEU A 164 -13.37 10.87 7.01
CA LEU A 164 -14.65 11.41 6.56
C LEU A 164 -15.81 10.72 7.29
N ARG A 165 -16.39 11.37 8.32
CA ARG A 165 -17.44 10.75 9.15
C ARG A 165 -18.60 10.16 8.35
N GLY A 166 -19.08 10.88 7.33
CA GLY A 166 -20.15 10.45 6.44
C GLY A 166 -21.31 9.78 7.18
N SER A 167 -21.76 8.64 6.66
CA SER A 167 -22.71 7.73 7.31
C SER A 167 -22.06 6.44 7.79
N ALA A 168 -20.73 6.41 7.95
CA ALA A 168 -20.01 5.21 8.33
C ALA A 168 -20.24 4.87 9.80
N GLU A 169 -20.36 3.58 10.10
CA GLU A 169 -20.36 3.04 11.45
C GLU A 169 -18.98 2.47 11.86
N LYS A 170 -18.15 2.13 10.86
CA LYS A 170 -16.83 1.51 11.06
C LYS A 170 -15.80 2.13 10.14
N VAL A 171 -14.55 2.14 10.57
CA VAL A 171 -13.40 2.50 9.73
C VAL A 171 -12.53 1.28 9.53
N ARG A 172 -12.22 0.96 8.28
CA ARG A 172 -11.20 -0.03 7.91
C ARG A 172 -9.98 0.69 7.34
N VAL A 173 -8.82 0.42 7.93
CA VAL A 173 -7.55 1.07 7.61
C VAL A 173 -6.57 0.05 7.03
N TYR A 174 -5.87 0.45 5.97
CA TYR A 174 -4.93 -0.39 5.22
C TYR A 174 -3.48 0.05 5.39
N PHE A 175 -3.15 0.56 6.59
CA PHE A 175 -1.79 0.85 7.02
C PHE A 175 -1.73 0.70 8.55
N PRO A 176 -0.59 0.27 9.12
CA PRO A 176 -0.45 0.05 10.56
C PRO A 176 -0.52 1.37 11.37
N PRO A 177 -0.90 1.30 12.67
CA PRO A 177 -1.04 2.47 13.53
C PRO A 177 0.30 2.97 14.12
N ASP A 178 1.44 2.75 13.44
CA ASP A 178 2.77 3.00 14.04
C ASP A 178 3.30 4.42 13.80
N GLN A 179 3.00 5.05 12.65
CA GLN A 179 3.29 6.48 12.42
C GLN A 179 2.04 7.34 12.38
N ILE A 180 0.89 6.77 12.00
CA ILE A 180 -0.42 7.44 12.07
C ILE A 180 -1.18 6.87 13.25
N PHE A 181 -1.39 7.67 14.29
CA PHE A 181 -1.97 7.14 15.52
C PHE A 181 -3.48 6.98 15.42
N TYR A 182 -3.94 5.81 15.83
CA TYR A 182 -5.34 5.51 16.10
C TYR A 182 -5.46 4.27 16.98
N LYS A 183 -6.56 4.16 17.71
CA LYS A 183 -6.87 2.97 18.50
C LYS A 183 -7.42 1.89 17.57
N VAL A 184 -6.66 0.79 17.45
CA VAL A 184 -7.12 -0.40 16.72
C VAL A 184 -8.13 -1.15 17.59
N SER A 185 -9.38 -1.22 17.14
CA SER A 185 -10.41 -2.04 17.79
C SER A 185 -10.25 -3.53 17.44
N LYS A 186 -9.80 -3.81 16.22
CA LYS A 186 -9.47 -5.17 15.74
C LYS A 186 -8.43 -5.11 14.61
N SER A 187 -7.57 -6.13 14.52
CA SER A 187 -6.82 -6.43 13.30
C SER A 187 -7.21 -7.80 12.75
N GLU A 188 -7.18 -7.94 11.43
CA GLU A 188 -7.50 -9.18 10.72
C GLU A 188 -6.36 -9.57 9.79
N LYS A 189 -6.01 -10.86 9.80
CA LYS A 189 -5.06 -11.44 8.87
C LYS A 189 -5.67 -11.47 7.47
N GLU A 190 -4.97 -10.93 6.49
CA GLU A 190 -5.34 -10.98 5.09
C GLU A 190 -4.25 -11.66 4.27
N ASP A 191 -4.67 -12.56 3.40
CA ASP A 191 -3.81 -13.08 2.35
C ASP A 191 -3.89 -12.17 1.13
N THR A 192 -2.82 -11.41 0.88
CA THR A 192 -2.68 -10.58 -0.32
C THR A 192 -1.83 -11.23 -1.40
N GLY A 193 -1.34 -12.45 -1.16
CA GLY A 193 -0.35 -13.08 -2.02
C GLY A 193 1.04 -12.47 -1.93
N LEU A 194 1.40 -11.81 -0.82
CA LEU A 194 2.74 -11.27 -0.62
C LEU A 194 3.77 -12.41 -0.42
N PHE A 195 4.86 -12.35 -1.18
CA PHE A 195 6.01 -13.24 -1.06
C PHE A 195 7.28 -12.44 -0.85
N LEU A 196 8.12 -12.85 0.11
CA LEU A 196 9.40 -12.21 0.44
C LEU A 196 10.58 -13.16 0.26
N LEU A 197 11.70 -12.63 -0.20
CA LEU A 197 12.99 -13.30 -0.26
C LEU A 197 14.06 -12.35 0.28
N GLY A 198 14.81 -12.81 1.28
CA GLY A 198 15.82 -12.03 1.99
C GLY A 198 15.77 -12.32 3.50
N ASP A 199 16.75 -11.84 4.26
CA ASP A 199 16.76 -11.96 5.73
C ASP A 199 16.06 -10.76 6.38
N PHE A 200 14.79 -10.57 6.01
CA PHE A 200 13.94 -9.50 6.53
C PHE A 200 12.78 -10.11 7.31
N LYS A 201 12.79 -9.91 8.63
CA LYS A 201 11.88 -10.59 9.56
C LYS A 201 10.67 -9.71 9.86
N LEU A 202 9.53 -10.09 9.29
CA LEU A 202 8.23 -9.45 9.55
C LEU A 202 7.31 -10.26 10.47
N ASP A 203 7.71 -11.47 10.86
CA ASP A 203 6.85 -12.47 11.52
C ASP A 203 6.25 -12.01 12.87
N ASN A 204 6.81 -10.97 13.49
CA ASN A 204 6.33 -10.40 14.76
C ASN A 204 5.68 -9.01 14.62
N HIS A 205 5.47 -8.52 13.40
CA HIS A 205 4.91 -7.21 13.16
C HIS A 205 3.57 -7.30 12.45
N GLU A 206 2.60 -6.51 12.89
CA GLU A 206 1.37 -6.28 12.15
C GLU A 206 1.60 -5.16 11.14
N PHE A 207 1.51 -5.46 9.85
CA PHE A 207 1.81 -4.50 8.80
C PHE A 207 0.89 -4.66 7.59
N ARG A 208 0.89 -3.60 6.77
CA ARG A 208 0.33 -3.57 5.43
C ARG A 208 1.22 -2.67 4.59
N PHE A 209 1.76 -3.21 3.51
CA PHE A 209 2.50 -2.45 2.52
C PHE A 209 1.55 -1.50 1.78
N PRO A 210 1.97 -0.28 1.42
CA PRO A 210 1.11 0.70 0.77
C PRO A 210 0.49 0.14 -0.51
N ILE A 211 -0.84 0.18 -0.61
CA ILE A 211 -1.58 -0.45 -1.71
C ILE A 211 -1.25 0.21 -3.04
N THR A 212 -1.01 1.53 -3.04
CA THR A 212 -0.65 2.25 -4.25
C THR A 212 0.84 2.21 -4.59
N ALA A 213 1.63 1.43 -3.83
CA ALA A 213 3.01 1.10 -4.15
C ALA A 213 3.16 -0.25 -4.87
N TYR A 214 2.05 -0.94 -5.19
CA TYR A 214 2.11 -2.22 -5.90
C TYR A 214 2.47 -2.01 -7.39
N THR A 215 3.31 -2.88 -7.97
CA THR A 215 3.71 -2.87 -9.39
C THR A 215 2.85 -3.77 -10.27
#